data_AF-A0A7C7JNK0-F1
#
_entry.id   AF-A0A7C7JNK0-F1
#
_cell.length_a   1.000
_cell.length_b   1.000
_cell.length_c   1.000
_cell.angle_alpha   90.00
_cell.angle_beta   90.00
_cell.angle_gamma   90.00
#
_symmetry.space_group_name_H-M   'P 1'
#
loop_
_entity.id
_entity.type
_entity.pdbx_description
1 polymer ?
#
loop_
_entity_poly.entity_id
_entity_poly.type
_entity_poly.pdbx_seq_one_letter_code
_entity_poly.pdbx_strand_id
1 'polypeptide(L)' 'MVETLWLVKKSDIPYTFIGENDIVVLIEDAVLKIPTKPNWFVCKEDAEARRIKVLEEKQLTYGDIAKLILEAKKVVVW' A
#
# COMPACT_ATOMS: atom_id res chain seq x y z
N MET A 1 11.53 11.99 -1.09
CA MET A 1 11.13 12.13 0.33
C MET A 1 9.63 11.87 0.36
N VAL A 2 9.18 10.79 1.01
CA VAL A 2 7.76 10.43 1.08
C VAL A 2 7.12 11.25 2.20
N GLU A 3 6.08 12.02 1.90
CA GLU A 3 5.41 12.83 2.93
C GLU A 3 4.62 11.93 3.89
N THR A 4 3.61 11.23 3.37
CA THR A 4 2.80 10.29 4.15
C THR A 4 2.77 8.93 3.46
N LEU A 5 3.07 7.89 4.23
CA LEU A 5 2.85 6.49 3.83
C LEU A 5 1.62 5.96 4.57
N TRP A 6 0.67 5.40 3.83
CA TRP A 6 -0.48 4.69 4.38
C TRP A 6 -0.27 3.19 4.25
N LEU A 7 -0.38 2.48 5.37
CA LEU A 7 -0.45 1.03 5.43
C LEU A 7 -1.90 0.65 5.73
N VAL A 8 -2.61 0.19 4.71
CA VAL A 8 -4.04 -0.13 4.82
C VAL A 8 -4.21 -1.64 4.91
N LYS A 9 -4.81 -2.13 5.99
CA LYS A 9 -4.96 -3.54 6.34
C LYS A 9 -6.31 -4.12 5.93
N LYS A 10 -7.35 -3.27 5.91
CA LYS A 10 -8.74 -3.65 5.66
C LYS A 10 -9.28 -3.04 4.38
N SER A 11 -10.37 -3.62 3.88
CA SER A 11 -11.03 -3.20 2.64
C SER A 11 -11.82 -1.89 2.74
N ASP A 12 -12.03 -1.36 3.94
CA ASP A 12 -12.64 -0.06 4.20
C ASP A 12 -11.57 1.04 4.14
N ILE A 13 -11.34 1.58 2.95
CA ILE A 13 -10.24 2.51 2.68
C ILE A 13 -10.71 3.96 2.93
N PRO A 14 -9.98 4.77 3.71
CA PRO A 14 -10.41 6.11 4.12
C PRO A 14 -10.06 7.15 3.05
N TYR A 15 -10.60 7.00 1.83
CA TYR A 15 -10.22 7.76 0.63
C TYR A 15 -10.19 9.28 0.83
N THR A 16 -11.10 9.84 1.63
CA THR A 16 -11.21 11.28 1.90
C THR A 16 -9.99 11.87 2.62
N PHE A 17 -9.23 11.04 3.34
CA PHE A 17 -8.07 11.48 4.13
C PHE A 17 -6.75 11.26 3.39
N ILE A 18 -6.75 10.50 2.29
CA ILE A 18 -5.55 10.17 1.53
C ILE A 18 -5.28 11.29 0.52
N GLY A 19 -4.16 11.98 0.71
CA GLY A 19 -3.71 13.04 -0.21
C GLY A 19 -3.30 12.51 -1.57
N GLU A 20 -3.33 13.36 -2.59
CA GLU A 20 -2.94 12.97 -3.97
C GLU A 20 -1.48 12.51 -4.08
N ASN A 21 -0.60 13.03 -3.22
CA ASN A 21 0.83 12.71 -3.21
C ASN A 21 1.22 11.66 -2.16
N ASP A 22 0.26 11.16 -1.38
CA ASP A 22 0.51 10.15 -0.36
C ASP A 22 0.81 8.79 -1.01
N ILE A 23 1.71 8.00 -0.45
CA ILE A 23 1.91 6.63 -0.90
C ILE A 23 0.97 5.72 -0.13
N VAL A 24 0.27 4.83 -0.83
CA VAL A 24 -0.62 3.85 -0.20
C VAL A 24 -0.13 2.45 -0.51
N VAL A 25 0.04 1.65 0.53
CA VAL A 25 0.35 0.22 0.43
C VAL A 25 -0.77 -0.55 1.09
N LEU A 26 -1.43 -1.38 0.28
CA LEU A 26 -2.45 -2.31 0.75
C LEU A 26 -1.74 -3.57 1.24
N ILE A 27 -2.02 -3.96 2.48
CA ILE A 27 -1.49 -5.16 3.14
C ILE A 27 -2.64 -5.99 3.71
N GLU A 28 -2.36 -7.22 4.12
CA GLU A 28 -3.36 -8.15 4.62
C GLU A 28 -4.60 -8.21 3.70
N ASP A 29 -5.80 -8.03 4.23
CA ASP A 29 -7.05 -8.17 3.47
C ASP A 29 -7.31 -7.01 2.52
N ALA A 30 -6.61 -5.88 2.67
CA ALA A 30 -6.76 -4.75 1.76
C ALA A 30 -6.28 -5.05 0.35
N VAL A 31 -5.38 -6.03 0.15
CA VAL A 31 -4.89 -6.41 -1.20
C VAL A 31 -5.99 -6.96 -2.11
N LEU A 32 -7.15 -7.31 -1.55
CA LEU A 32 -8.35 -7.67 -2.31
C LEU A 32 -8.89 -6.46 -3.11
N LYS A 33 -8.52 -5.25 -2.72
CA LYS A 33 -8.78 -4.02 -3.48
C LYS A 33 -7.60 -3.83 -4.45
N ILE A 34 -7.83 -4.02 -5.74
CA ILE A 34 -6.80 -3.80 -6.76
C ILE A 34 -6.51 -2.29 -6.84
N PRO A 35 -5.24 -1.85 -6.73
CA PRO A 35 -4.90 -0.43 -6.79
C PRO A 35 -5.09 0.13 -8.21
N THR A 36 -5.81 1.26 -8.31
CA THR A 36 -6.06 1.95 -9.58
C THR A 36 -5.28 3.26 -9.74
N LYS A 37 -4.75 3.80 -8.64
CA LYS A 37 -4.00 5.07 -8.62
C LYS A 37 -2.49 4.85 -8.77
N PRO A 38 -1.71 5.77 -9.37
CA PRO A 38 -0.28 5.59 -9.63
C PRO A 38 0.56 5.30 -8.38
N ASN A 39 0.30 6.02 -7.29
CA ASN A 39 0.97 5.97 -5.99
C ASN A 39 0.42 4.89 -5.04
N TRP A 40 -0.40 3.98 -5.55
CA TRP A 40 -0.99 2.88 -4.77
C TRP A 40 -0.36 1.56 -5.19
N PHE A 41 -0.03 0.76 -4.18
CA PHE A 41 0.68 -0.50 -4.29
C PHE A 41 0.02 -1.55 -3.39
N VAL A 42 0.35 -2.82 -3.64
CA VAL A 42 0.00 -3.94 -2.76
C VAL A 42 1.27 -4.59 -2.21
N CYS A 43 1.19 -5.17 -1.02
CA CYS A 43 2.19 -6.14 -0.57
C CYS A 43 2.10 -7.40 -1.45
N LYS A 44 3.23 -7.77 -2.05
CA LYS A 44 3.37 -8.93 -2.92
C LYS A 44 3.01 -10.22 -2.20
N GLU A 45 3.60 -10.43 -1.03
CA GLU A 45 3.45 -11.64 -0.23
C GLU A 45 1.98 -11.83 0.21
N ASP A 46 1.30 -10.75 0.59
CA ASP A 46 -0.13 -10.78 0.94
C ASP A 46 -1.04 -11.05 -0.26
N ALA A 47 -0.72 -10.46 -1.42
CA ALA A 47 -1.46 -10.69 -2.66
C ALA A 47 -1.31 -12.15 -3.14
N GLU A 48 -0.09 -12.70 -3.07
CA GLU A 48 0.21 -14.10 -3.37
C GLU A 48 -0.53 -15.05 -2.43
N ALA A 49 -0.51 -14.78 -1.12
CA ALA A 49 -1.24 -15.56 -0.11
C ALA A 49 -2.75 -15.60 -0.37
N ARG A 50 -3.31 -14.52 -0.91
CA ARG A 50 -4.73 -14.41 -1.30
C ARG A 50 -5.02 -14.76 -2.76
N ARG A 51 -4.01 -15.23 -3.51
CA ARG A 51 -4.11 -15.62 -4.93
C ARG A 51 -4.62 -14.50 -5.84
N ILE A 52 -4.30 -13.25 -5.50
CA ILE A 52 -4.66 -12.08 -6.30
C ILE A 52 -3.57 -11.81 -7.32
N LYS A 53 -3.96 -11.66 -8.59
CA LYS A 53 -3.05 -11.24 -9.66
C LYS A 53 -3.04 -9.72 -9.73
N VAL A 54 -1.87 -9.13 -9.55
CA VAL A 54 -1.64 -7.68 -9.64
C VAL A 54 -0.47 -7.45 -10.60
N LEU A 55 -0.43 -6.29 -11.27
CA LEU A 55 0.68 -5.91 -12.13
C LEU A 55 1.98 -5.80 -11.31
N GLU A 56 3.13 -6.17 -11.90
CA GLU A 56 4.40 -6.27 -11.17
C GLU A 56 4.87 -4.90 -10.64
N GLU A 57 4.66 -3.83 -11.41
CA GLU A 57 4.95 -2.44 -11.02
C GLU A 57 4.06 -1.90 -9.88
N LYS A 58 3.02 -2.66 -9.53
CA LYS A 58 2.10 -2.36 -8.42
C LYS A 58 2.37 -3.17 -7.18
N GLN A 59 3.39 -4.02 -7.19
CA GLN A 59 3.74 -4.89 -6.09
C GLN A 59 4.99 -4.38 -5.37
N LEU A 60 4.96 -4.41 -4.04
CA LEU A 60 6.09 -4.15 -3.18
C LEU A 60 6.29 -5.35 -2.25
N THR A 61 7.53 -5.77 -2.04
CA THR A 61 7.83 -6.77 -1.01
C THR A 61 7.76 -6.15 0.39
N TYR A 62 7.67 -6.95 1.45
CA TYR A 62 7.82 -6.41 2.81
C TYR A 62 9.16 -5.68 3.02
N GLY A 63 10.22 -6.10 2.32
CA GLY A 63 11.51 -5.41 2.33
C GLY A 63 11.43 -4.00 1.74
N ASP A 64 10.65 -3.81 0.67
CA ASP A 64 10.45 -2.49 0.05
C ASP A 64 9.55 -1.61 0.91
N ILE A 65 8.51 -2.19 1.52
CA ILE A 65 7.63 -1.49 2.46
C ILE A 65 8.42 -1.01 3.68
N ALA A 66 9.33 -1.83 4.21
CA ALA A 66 10.19 -1.44 5.32
C ALA A 66 11.08 -0.24 4.96
N LYS A 67 11.63 -0.18 3.74
CA LYS A 67 12.39 0.99 3.26
C LYS A 67 11.50 2.23 3.18
N LEU A 68 10.28 2.10 2.65
CA LEU A 68 9.32 3.22 2.58
C LEU A 68 8.97 3.76 3.98
N ILE A 69 8.82 2.89 4.98
CA ILE A 69 8.59 3.29 6.37
C ILE A 69 9.74 4.15 6.89
N LEU A 70 10.99 3.79 6.58
CA LEU A 70 12.17 4.54 7.01
C LEU A 70 12.32 5.89 6.28
N GLU A 71 11.82 6.00 5.05
CA GLU A 71 11.89 7.21 4.23
C GLU A 71 10.70 8.17 4.43
N ALA A 72 9.61 7.70 5.02
CA ALA A 72 8.39 8.47 5.23
C ALA A 72 8.52 9.44 6.41
N LYS A 73 8.09 10.69 6.23
CA LYS A 73 7.97 11.65 7.35
C LYS A 73 6.88 11.22 8.34
N LYS A 74 5.82 10.58 7.83
CA LYS A 74 4.67 10.11 8.60
C LYS A 74 4.18 8.78 8.05
N VAL A 75 3.88 7.84 8.95
CA VAL A 75 3.20 6.60 8.62
C VAL A 75 1.83 6.59 9.28
N VAL A 76 0.79 6.28 8.49
CA VAL A 76 -0.58 6.07 8.97
C VAL A 76 -0.93 4.61 8.76
N VAL A 77 -1.40 3.95 9.81
CA VAL A 77 -1.87 2.56 9.76
C VAL A 77 -3.39 2.58 9.88
N TRP A 78 -4.07 1.89 8.96
CA TRP A 78 -5.53 1.85 8.87
C TRP A 78 -6.05 0.42 8.71
#